data_AF-A0A919U8M9-F1
#
_entry.id   AF-A0A919U8M9-F1
#
_cell.length_a   1.000
_cell.length_b   1.000
_cell.length_c   1.000
_cell.angle_alpha   90.00
_cell.angle_beta   90.00
_cell.angle_gamma   90.00
#
_symmetry.space_group_name_H-M   'P 1'
#
loop_
_entity.id
_entity.type
_entity.pdbx_description
1 polymer ?
#
loop_
_entity_poly.entity_id
_entity_poly.type
_entity_poly.pdbx_seq_one_letter_code
_entity_poly.pdbx_strand_id
1 'polypeptide(L)'
;MSASLPPLPEAPGAAGVTPPPGRHLLVLPEGVAPDEVDVLASSRFASARWERPPRVPSGRRASGAARTVPEATAGVLRLGRLSTLTGPFALEPAQVARWGLPTDARVAWVVDCPREREEQRAFGGDRDGLRRAFGTAGPVREELRVVQWLVAAARRLGGAVRTEPGVVLEPEMDAALDLTVLTDRWVEPEVVVEAARRVSSRARLDTSPPVDPRASSPQQAGAALAARDRAGVGVADPDERRRLHAEADAFDAYMLEHPPAAEAFGLQIDLGVDGIVVVEVAAEAEVPLVLAALDWAQGELVAYRVRWEAPDVEQLESERPSLPHRVARGRAASVVRGVAREVHAEVGGEIADMAGFLVDPADL
;
A
#
# COMPACT_ATOMS: atom_id res chain seq x y z
N MET A 1 20.12 35.66 -4.66
CA MET A 1 19.30 35.06 -5.72
C MET A 1 19.35 33.57 -5.50
N SER A 2 18.26 32.96 -5.01
CA SER A 2 18.18 31.50 -4.88
C SER A 2 18.35 30.92 -6.29
N ALA A 3 19.24 29.94 -6.47
CA ALA A 3 19.35 29.27 -7.74
C ALA A 3 18.03 28.52 -7.99
N SER A 4 17.34 28.93 -9.05
CA SER A 4 16.06 28.36 -9.48
C SER A 4 16.32 26.94 -10.00
N LEU A 5 15.42 26.01 -9.69
CA LEU A 5 15.38 24.71 -10.35
C LEU A 5 15.29 24.91 -11.88
N PRO A 6 15.83 23.97 -12.68
CA PRO A 6 15.69 24.04 -14.12
C PRO A 6 14.21 24.02 -14.51
N PRO A 7 13.79 24.76 -15.55
CA PRO A 7 12.41 24.71 -16.02
C PRO A 7 12.10 23.30 -16.52
N LEU A 8 10.86 22.86 -16.31
CA LEU A 8 10.38 21.60 -16.87
C LEU A 8 10.51 21.66 -18.39
N PRO A 9 11.27 20.73 -19.04
CA PRO A 9 11.40 20.72 -20.48
C PRO A 9 10.01 20.66 -21.12
N GLU A 10 9.80 21.44 -22.17
CA GLU A 10 8.64 21.24 -23.03
C GLU A 10 8.72 19.79 -23.53
N ALA A 11 7.73 18.97 -23.17
CA ALA A 11 7.65 17.61 -23.69
C ALA A 11 7.78 17.69 -25.22
N PRO A 12 8.58 16.83 -25.89
CA PRO A 12 8.71 16.90 -27.34
C PRO A 12 7.33 16.62 -27.96
N GLY A 13 6.68 17.67 -28.45
CA GLY A 13 5.30 17.60 -28.97
C GLY A 13 4.58 18.94 -28.85
N ALA A 14 4.75 19.78 -29.87
CA ALA A 14 4.17 21.12 -30.01
C ALA A 14 2.62 21.14 -29.93
N ALA A 15 2.08 22.28 -29.47
CA ALA A 15 0.68 22.70 -29.61
C ALA A 15 -0.38 21.68 -29.14
N GLY A 16 -0.70 21.69 -27.83
CA GLY A 16 -1.64 20.75 -27.22
C GLY A 16 -0.91 19.55 -26.63
N VAL A 17 -0.35 19.73 -25.43
CA VAL A 17 0.67 18.81 -24.91
C VAL A 17 0.03 17.63 -24.17
N THR A 18 -0.23 16.56 -24.92
CA THR A 18 -0.24 15.17 -24.41
C THR A 18 1.22 14.77 -24.20
N PRO A 19 1.63 14.23 -23.04
CA PRO A 19 2.96 13.67 -22.89
C PRO A 19 3.21 12.58 -23.95
N PRO A 20 4.46 12.39 -24.42
CA PRO A 20 4.80 11.29 -25.33
C PRO A 20 4.40 9.94 -24.73
N PRO A 21 4.09 8.93 -25.56
CA PRO A 21 3.62 7.63 -25.08
C PRO A 21 4.60 7.04 -24.04
N GLY A 22 4.08 6.71 -22.86
CA GLY A 22 4.86 6.18 -21.74
C GLY A 22 5.45 7.23 -20.79
N ARG A 23 5.07 8.51 -20.90
CA ARG A 23 5.52 9.58 -20.00
C ARG A 23 4.45 10.04 -19.01
N HIS A 24 4.77 9.99 -17.72
CA HIS A 24 3.95 10.48 -16.61
C HIS A 24 4.68 11.60 -15.86
N LEU A 25 3.96 12.40 -15.07
CA LEU A 25 4.57 13.39 -14.17
C LEU A 25 4.16 13.09 -12.72
N LEU A 26 5.13 13.04 -11.83
CA LEU A 26 4.91 13.21 -10.39
C LEU A 26 5.08 14.69 -10.07
N VAL A 27 4.06 15.28 -9.47
CA VAL A 27 3.98 16.70 -9.14
C VAL A 27 3.92 16.84 -7.63
N LEU A 28 4.79 17.66 -7.06
CA LEU A 28 4.99 17.78 -5.62
C LEU A 28 4.91 19.26 -5.18
N PRO A 29 4.54 19.50 -3.91
CA PRO A 29 4.65 20.82 -3.30
C PRO A 29 6.13 21.23 -3.14
N GLU A 30 6.36 22.49 -2.79
CA GLU A 30 7.69 22.94 -2.38
C GLU A 30 8.09 22.32 -1.04
N GLY A 31 9.38 22.07 -0.84
CA GLY A 31 9.93 21.53 0.41
C GLY A 31 10.27 20.04 0.37
N VAL A 32 9.73 19.29 -0.60
CA VAL A 32 10.11 17.88 -0.79
C VAL A 32 11.51 17.79 -1.36
N ALA A 33 12.42 17.18 -0.61
CA ALA A 33 13.79 16.96 -1.01
C ALA A 33 13.89 15.82 -2.05
N PRO A 34 14.85 15.88 -2.99
CA PRO A 34 15.12 14.76 -3.90
C PRO A 34 15.37 13.42 -3.21
N ASP A 35 16.00 13.46 -2.03
CA ASP A 35 16.32 12.26 -1.25
C ASP A 35 15.06 11.57 -0.75
N GLU A 36 13.98 12.31 -0.45
CA GLU A 36 12.69 11.70 -0.07
C GLU A 36 12.12 10.87 -1.23
N VAL A 37 12.19 11.40 -2.46
CA VAL A 37 11.73 10.69 -3.67
C VAL A 37 12.60 9.46 -3.95
N ASP A 38 13.91 9.56 -3.73
CA ASP A 38 14.85 8.44 -3.87
C ASP A 38 14.57 7.32 -2.86
N VAL A 39 14.31 7.67 -1.59
CA VAL A 39 13.94 6.70 -0.55
C VAL A 39 12.65 5.96 -0.93
N LEU A 40 11.62 6.66 -1.40
CA LEU A 40 10.38 6.02 -1.86
C LEU A 40 10.59 5.17 -3.11
N ALA A 41 11.51 5.53 -4.00
CA ALA A 41 11.84 4.69 -5.16
C ALA A 41 12.59 3.43 -4.73
N SER A 42 13.57 3.57 -3.84
CA SER A 42 14.44 2.49 -3.36
C SER A 42 13.70 1.43 -2.54
N SER A 43 12.63 1.82 -1.83
CA SER A 43 11.75 0.87 -1.14
C SER A 43 10.97 -0.05 -2.10
N ARG A 44 10.75 0.38 -3.35
CA ARG A 44 9.89 -0.34 -4.31
C ARG A 44 10.63 -0.97 -5.47
N PHE A 45 11.75 -0.39 -5.88
CA PHE A 45 12.51 -0.81 -7.06
C PHE A 45 13.93 -1.20 -6.69
N ALA A 46 14.26 -2.49 -6.83
CA ALA A 46 15.61 -2.98 -6.56
C ALA A 46 16.69 -2.38 -7.49
N SER A 47 16.28 -1.80 -8.62
CA SER A 47 17.17 -1.10 -9.56
C SER A 47 17.31 0.39 -9.29
N ALA A 48 16.61 0.92 -8.27
CA ALA A 48 16.64 2.32 -7.86
C ALA A 48 18.10 2.76 -7.60
N ARG A 49 18.58 3.68 -8.44
CA ARG A 49 19.88 4.32 -8.25
C ARG A 49 19.98 5.60 -9.06
N TRP A 50 20.67 6.59 -8.53
CA TRP A 50 21.03 7.78 -9.30
C TRP A 50 22.03 7.41 -10.41
N GLU A 51 21.65 7.59 -11.66
CA GLU A 51 22.61 7.65 -12.78
C GLU A 51 23.30 9.02 -12.80
N ARG A 52 22.54 10.05 -12.43
CA ARG A 52 23.04 11.39 -12.17
C ARG A 52 22.26 11.99 -11.01
N PRO A 53 22.87 12.26 -9.85
CA PRO A 53 22.14 12.90 -8.75
C PRO A 53 21.79 14.36 -9.10
N PRO A 54 20.65 14.88 -8.63
CA PRO A 54 20.29 16.26 -8.81
C PRO A 54 21.20 17.16 -7.97
N ARG A 55 21.37 18.40 -8.41
CA ARG A 55 22.00 19.44 -7.59
C ARG A 55 20.90 20.42 -7.25
N VAL A 56 20.47 20.41 -6.00
CA VAL A 56 19.50 21.37 -5.48
C VAL A 56 20.23 22.27 -4.48
N PRO A 57 20.23 23.60 -4.68
CA PRO A 57 20.87 24.52 -3.75
C PRO A 57 20.20 24.41 -2.38
N SER A 58 20.91 23.88 -1.39
CA SER A 58 20.42 23.84 -0.01
C SER A 58 20.27 25.28 0.51
N GLY A 59 19.08 25.66 0.97
CA GLY A 59 18.77 27.01 1.47
C GLY A 59 19.55 27.46 2.71
N ARG A 60 20.52 26.66 3.20
CA ARG A 60 21.45 27.10 4.25
C ARG A 60 22.34 28.20 3.69
N ARG A 61 22.01 29.45 4.05
CA ARG A 61 22.84 30.63 3.81
C ARG A 61 24.22 30.38 4.41
N ALA A 62 25.20 30.02 3.58
CA ALA A 62 26.59 30.09 3.98
C ALA A 62 26.90 31.56 4.29
N SER A 63 27.13 31.86 5.57
CA SER A 63 27.59 33.17 5.99
C SER A 63 28.99 33.40 5.41
N GLY A 64 29.12 34.40 4.55
CA GLY A 64 30.40 34.93 4.12
C GLY A 64 30.89 34.41 2.76
N ALA A 65 31.25 35.38 1.93
CA ALA A 65 31.78 35.27 0.56
C ALA A 65 30.74 35.00 -0.55
N ALA A 66 30.75 35.89 -1.54
CA ALA A 66 30.09 35.74 -2.82
C ALA A 66 30.69 34.54 -3.59
N ARG A 67 30.30 33.33 -3.20
CA ARG A 67 30.46 32.15 -4.04
C ARG A 67 29.28 32.11 -5.00
N THR A 68 29.58 32.04 -6.29
CA THR A 68 28.61 31.66 -7.32
C THR A 68 27.88 30.41 -6.84
N VAL A 69 26.57 30.55 -6.61
CA VAL A 69 25.73 29.42 -6.23
C VAL A 69 25.74 28.47 -7.42
N PRO A 70 26.13 27.19 -7.25
CA PRO A 70 26.11 26.23 -8.35
C PRO A 70 24.69 26.17 -8.93
N GLU A 71 24.61 26.15 -10.26
CA GLU A 71 23.35 26.04 -10.97
C GLU A 71 22.64 24.74 -10.59
N ALA A 72 21.33 24.84 -10.33
CA ALA A 72 20.54 23.68 -10.00
C ALA A 72 20.40 22.78 -11.23
N THR A 73 20.63 21.48 -11.09
CA THR A 73 20.56 20.53 -12.21
C THR A 73 19.62 19.38 -11.90
N ALA A 74 18.80 19.01 -12.87
CA ALA A 74 17.95 17.82 -12.77
C ALA A 74 18.80 16.54 -12.75
N GLY A 75 18.51 15.67 -11.81
CA GLY A 75 19.01 14.32 -11.71
C GLY A 75 18.22 13.34 -12.58
N VAL A 76 18.79 12.15 -12.75
CA VAL A 76 18.20 11.00 -13.43
C VAL A 76 18.32 9.81 -12.49
N LEU A 77 17.17 9.38 -11.96
CA LEU A 77 17.01 8.21 -11.10
C LEU A 77 16.51 7.05 -11.96
N ARG A 78 17.27 5.96 -12.00
CA ARG A 78 16.88 4.73 -12.68
C ARG A 78 15.89 3.98 -11.80
N LEU A 79 14.69 3.66 -12.29
CA LEU A 79 13.71 2.84 -11.55
C LEU A 79 13.75 1.37 -11.99
N GLY A 80 13.86 1.14 -13.30
CA GLY A 80 13.86 -0.19 -13.91
C GLY A 80 14.65 -0.20 -15.20
N ARG A 81 14.76 -1.35 -15.87
CA ARG A 81 15.57 -1.48 -17.10
C ARG A 81 15.19 -0.42 -18.15
N LEU A 82 13.89 -0.14 -18.29
CA LEU A 82 13.36 0.80 -19.28
C LEU A 82 12.67 2.01 -18.64
N SER A 83 12.76 2.17 -17.32
CA SER A 83 12.07 3.23 -16.59
C SER A 83 13.03 4.17 -15.86
N THR A 84 12.82 5.47 -16.00
CA THR A 84 13.60 6.53 -15.35
C THR A 84 12.72 7.65 -14.82
N LEU A 85 13.15 8.25 -13.72
CA LEU A 85 12.58 9.45 -13.12
C LEU A 85 13.61 10.58 -13.24
N THR A 86 13.24 11.68 -13.90
CA THR A 86 14.11 12.83 -14.14
C THR A 86 13.53 14.07 -13.45
N GLY A 87 14.35 14.77 -12.68
CA GLY A 87 13.93 15.94 -11.92
C GLY A 87 14.91 16.26 -10.80
N PRO A 88 14.62 17.22 -9.92
CA PRO A 88 13.40 18.03 -9.90
C PRO A 88 13.42 19.17 -10.95
N PHE A 89 12.24 19.52 -11.46
CA PHE A 89 12.02 20.66 -12.35
C PHE A 89 11.07 21.68 -11.70
N ALA A 90 11.27 22.97 -11.98
CA ALA A 90 10.33 24.02 -11.58
C ALA A 90 9.04 23.96 -12.41
N LEU A 91 7.90 24.15 -11.74
CA LEU A 91 6.60 24.37 -12.38
C LEU A 91 6.21 25.85 -12.34
N GLU A 92 5.94 26.41 -13.51
CA GLU A 92 5.42 27.77 -13.62
C GLU A 92 3.91 27.83 -13.33
N PRO A 93 3.39 28.91 -12.72
CA PRO A 93 1.96 29.06 -12.45
C PRO A 93 1.07 28.91 -13.69
N ALA A 94 1.56 29.36 -14.85
CA ALA A 94 0.86 29.19 -16.13
C ALA A 94 0.76 27.70 -16.54
N GLN A 95 1.76 26.88 -16.22
CA GLN A 95 1.73 25.44 -16.48
C GLN A 95 0.77 24.73 -15.53
N VAL A 96 0.78 25.09 -14.24
CA VAL A 96 -0.15 24.58 -13.22
C VAL A 96 -1.59 24.79 -13.67
N ALA A 97 -1.95 26.02 -14.05
CA ALA A 97 -3.29 26.36 -14.53
C ALA A 97 -3.64 25.63 -15.84
N ARG A 98 -2.71 25.57 -16.80
CA ARG A 98 -2.93 24.93 -18.11
C ARG A 98 -3.16 23.42 -18.01
N TRP A 99 -2.52 22.75 -17.05
CA TRP A 99 -2.60 21.31 -16.89
C TRP A 99 -3.57 20.85 -15.80
N GLY A 100 -4.23 21.78 -15.12
CA GLY A 100 -5.17 21.48 -14.03
C GLY A 100 -4.49 20.79 -12.85
N LEU A 101 -3.24 21.17 -12.54
CA LEU A 101 -2.50 20.62 -11.39
C LEU A 101 -2.97 21.31 -10.08
N PRO A 102 -2.74 20.67 -8.91
CA PRO A 102 -2.98 21.31 -7.62
C PRO A 102 -2.29 22.67 -7.49
N THR A 103 -2.94 23.64 -6.84
CA THR A 103 -2.47 25.03 -6.79
C THR A 103 -1.17 25.23 -5.99
N ASP A 104 -0.83 24.28 -5.14
CA ASP A 104 0.38 24.18 -4.34
C ASP A 104 1.51 23.40 -5.03
N ALA A 105 1.27 22.83 -6.22
CA ALA A 105 2.29 22.21 -7.04
C ALA A 105 3.41 23.19 -7.40
N ARG A 106 4.67 22.84 -7.10
CA ARG A 106 5.86 23.67 -7.40
C ARG A 106 6.96 22.91 -8.11
N VAL A 107 7.03 21.60 -7.89
CA VAL A 107 8.09 20.75 -8.43
C VAL A 107 7.47 19.64 -9.28
N ALA A 108 8.10 19.33 -10.41
CA ALA A 108 7.74 18.20 -11.25
C ALA A 108 8.91 17.23 -11.42
N TRP A 109 8.57 15.96 -11.50
CA TRP A 109 9.44 14.87 -11.89
C TRP A 109 8.84 14.17 -13.11
N VAL A 110 9.65 14.05 -14.16
CA VAL A 110 9.27 13.38 -15.40
C VAL A 110 9.59 11.91 -15.28
N VAL A 111 8.59 11.06 -15.51
CA VAL A 111 8.74 9.62 -15.49
C VAL A 111 8.64 9.12 -16.92
N ASP A 112 9.67 8.45 -17.41
CA ASP A 112 9.64 7.74 -18.67
C ASP A 112 9.59 6.24 -18.35
N CYS A 113 8.62 5.52 -18.89
CA CYS A 113 8.50 4.06 -18.80
C CYS A 113 7.90 3.49 -20.10
N PRO A 114 7.99 2.17 -20.35
CA PRO A 114 7.29 1.54 -21.46
C PRO A 114 5.78 1.81 -21.41
N ARG A 115 5.16 1.98 -22.58
CA ARG A 115 3.70 2.04 -22.71
C ARG A 115 3.15 0.63 -22.97
N GLU A 116 2.60 0.01 -21.94
CA GLU A 116 2.11 -1.37 -21.91
C GLU A 116 0.66 -1.39 -21.42
N ARG A 117 -0.28 -1.57 -22.35
CA ARG A 117 -1.72 -1.46 -22.09
C ARG A 117 -2.44 -2.74 -22.50
N GLU A 118 -3.34 -3.20 -21.66
CA GLU A 118 -4.22 -4.32 -21.95
C GLU A 118 -5.65 -3.97 -21.53
N GLU A 119 -6.62 -4.65 -22.14
CA GLU A 119 -8.03 -4.47 -21.76
C GLU A 119 -8.27 -5.01 -20.36
N GLN A 120 -8.68 -4.14 -19.44
CA GLN A 120 -9.00 -4.48 -18.07
C GLN A 120 -10.51 -4.57 -17.89
N ARG A 121 -10.96 -5.69 -17.32
CA ARG A 121 -12.36 -5.85 -16.93
C ARG A 121 -12.67 -4.86 -15.81
N ALA A 122 -13.83 -4.20 -15.90
CA ALA A 122 -14.33 -3.32 -14.86
C ALA A 122 -14.77 -4.15 -13.65
N PHE A 123 -13.81 -4.54 -12.82
CA PHE A 123 -14.02 -5.22 -11.54
C PHE A 123 -13.34 -4.40 -10.44
N GLY A 124 -14.02 -4.26 -9.29
CA GLY A 124 -13.57 -3.40 -8.16
C GLY A 124 -13.89 -1.91 -8.33
N GLY A 125 -13.56 -1.09 -7.33
CA GLY A 125 -13.73 0.37 -7.41
C GLY A 125 -12.51 1.09 -7.99
N ASP A 126 -12.48 2.41 -7.90
CA ASP A 126 -11.46 3.29 -8.51
C ASP A 126 -10.90 4.30 -7.49
N ARG A 127 -10.55 3.82 -6.29
CA ARG A 127 -10.06 4.66 -5.19
C ARG A 127 -8.98 5.65 -5.62
N ASP A 128 -8.08 5.20 -6.49
CA ASP A 128 -6.91 5.95 -6.93
C ASP A 128 -7.10 6.64 -8.30
N GLY A 129 -8.28 6.52 -8.91
CA GLY A 129 -8.63 7.16 -10.18
C GLY A 129 -7.97 6.56 -11.43
N LEU A 130 -7.35 5.37 -11.33
CA LEU A 130 -6.66 4.70 -12.44
C LEU A 130 -7.62 4.34 -13.58
N ARG A 131 -8.85 3.90 -13.27
CA ARG A 131 -9.86 3.60 -14.30
C ARG A 131 -10.32 4.88 -14.98
N ARG A 132 -10.51 5.97 -14.23
CA ARG A 132 -10.77 7.30 -14.83
C ARG A 132 -9.62 7.74 -15.74
N ALA A 133 -8.37 7.51 -15.34
CA ALA A 133 -7.21 7.93 -16.11
C ALA A 133 -6.99 7.16 -17.41
N PHE A 134 -7.24 5.85 -17.42
CA PHE A 134 -6.87 4.97 -18.53
C PHE A 134 -8.05 4.29 -19.24
N GLY A 135 -9.28 4.46 -18.73
CA GLY A 135 -10.47 3.81 -19.25
C GLY A 135 -10.37 2.29 -19.14
N THR A 136 -10.71 1.59 -20.22
CA THR A 136 -10.60 0.12 -20.31
C THR A 136 -9.20 -0.35 -20.68
N ALA A 137 -8.33 0.51 -21.20
CA ALA A 137 -6.96 0.19 -21.61
C ALA A 137 -5.98 0.49 -20.46
N GLY A 138 -6.12 -0.23 -19.35
CA GLY A 138 -5.34 0.02 -18.15
C GLY A 138 -3.86 -0.38 -18.29
N PRO A 139 -2.97 0.21 -17.48
CA PRO A 139 -1.55 -0.12 -17.51
C PRO A 139 -1.33 -1.54 -17.01
N VAL A 140 -0.35 -2.24 -17.58
CA VAL A 140 0.12 -3.56 -17.13
C VAL A 140 1.63 -3.57 -16.99
N ARG A 141 2.19 -4.67 -16.45
CA ARG A 141 3.64 -4.92 -16.36
C ARG A 141 4.42 -3.75 -15.74
N GLU A 142 5.44 -3.22 -16.43
CA GLU A 142 6.33 -2.20 -15.88
C GLU A 142 5.60 -0.86 -15.74
N GLU A 143 4.73 -0.51 -16.69
CA GLU A 143 3.91 0.70 -16.62
C GLU A 143 2.99 0.70 -15.40
N LEU A 144 2.32 -0.43 -15.11
CA LEU A 144 1.45 -0.56 -13.93
C LEU A 144 2.24 -0.38 -12.63
N ARG A 145 3.39 -1.05 -12.53
CA ARG A 145 4.24 -0.98 -11.34
C ARG A 145 4.70 0.46 -11.08
N VAL A 146 5.09 1.17 -12.14
CA VAL A 146 5.51 2.58 -12.07
C VAL A 146 4.35 3.48 -11.70
N VAL A 147 3.19 3.36 -12.37
CA VAL A 147 2.02 4.19 -12.10
C VAL A 147 1.50 4.00 -10.68
N GLN A 148 1.40 2.76 -10.19
CA GLN A 148 1.01 2.49 -8.81
C GLN A 148 1.98 3.10 -7.81
N TRP A 149 3.28 3.05 -8.09
CA TRP A 149 4.30 3.72 -7.27
C TRP A 149 4.13 5.24 -7.29
N LEU A 150 3.85 5.85 -8.45
CA LEU A 150 3.61 7.29 -8.55
C LEU A 150 2.42 7.73 -7.70
N VAL A 151 1.33 6.98 -7.72
CA VAL A 151 0.15 7.25 -6.88
C VAL A 151 0.52 7.15 -5.41
N ALA A 152 1.26 6.11 -5.00
CA ALA A 152 1.71 5.95 -3.63
C ALA A 152 2.65 7.09 -3.18
N ALA A 153 3.62 7.45 -4.01
CA ALA A 153 4.55 8.54 -3.73
C ALA A 153 3.84 9.90 -3.65
N ALA A 154 2.91 10.17 -4.56
CA ALA A 154 2.07 11.36 -4.51
C ALA A 154 1.23 11.39 -3.22
N ARG A 155 0.62 10.27 -2.82
CA ARG A 155 -0.13 10.18 -1.56
C ARG A 155 0.74 10.53 -0.35
N ARG A 156 1.93 9.93 -0.28
CA ARG A 156 2.87 10.09 0.85
C ARG A 156 3.43 11.50 0.95
N LEU A 157 3.72 12.13 -0.19
CA LEU A 157 4.38 13.44 -0.27
C LEU A 157 3.41 14.61 -0.45
N GLY A 158 2.09 14.37 -0.36
CA GLY A 158 1.06 15.40 -0.57
C GLY A 158 1.05 15.98 -1.98
N GLY A 159 1.36 15.16 -2.98
CA GLY A 159 1.45 15.53 -4.39
C GLY A 159 0.31 14.99 -5.26
N ALA A 160 0.52 15.07 -6.58
CA ALA A 160 -0.40 14.56 -7.59
C ALA A 160 0.35 13.88 -8.73
N VAL A 161 -0.35 13.05 -9.50
CA VAL A 161 0.19 12.39 -10.70
C VAL A 161 -0.56 12.88 -11.93
N ARG A 162 0.16 13.40 -12.92
CA ARG A 162 -0.40 13.61 -14.25
C ARG A 162 -0.03 12.42 -15.13
N THR A 163 -1.03 11.65 -15.53
CA THR A 163 -0.84 10.46 -16.36
C THR A 163 -0.59 10.81 -17.83
N GLU A 164 -0.21 9.81 -18.62
CA GLU A 164 0.09 10.00 -20.04
C GLU A 164 -1.14 10.49 -20.84
N PRO A 165 -2.36 9.96 -20.61
CA PRO A 165 -3.58 10.52 -21.19
C PRO A 165 -3.89 11.97 -20.77
N GLY A 166 -3.13 12.54 -19.84
CA GLY A 166 -3.30 13.90 -19.35
C GLY A 166 -4.35 14.03 -18.24
N VAL A 167 -4.73 12.94 -17.59
CA VAL A 167 -5.60 12.95 -16.41
C VAL A 167 -4.76 13.18 -15.17
N VAL A 168 -5.23 14.06 -14.29
CA VAL A 168 -4.60 14.33 -12.98
C VAL A 168 -5.24 13.43 -11.93
N LEU A 169 -4.40 12.76 -11.16
CA LEU A 169 -4.75 11.94 -10.01
C LEU A 169 -4.26 12.66 -8.77
N GLU A 170 -5.17 12.92 -7.83
CA GLU A 170 -4.90 13.57 -6.55
C GLU A 170 -5.21 12.56 -5.44
N PRO A 171 -4.29 11.60 -5.19
CA PRO A 171 -4.52 10.59 -4.18
C PRO A 171 -4.59 11.24 -2.79
N GLU A 172 -5.68 10.98 -2.07
CA GLU A 172 -5.88 11.51 -0.73
C GLU A 172 -4.90 10.85 0.26
N MET A 173 -4.14 11.66 0.99
CA MET A 173 -3.11 11.23 1.95
C MET A 173 -3.66 10.23 2.97
N ASP A 174 -4.82 10.54 3.56
CA ASP A 174 -5.47 9.74 4.61
C ASP A 174 -6.33 8.58 4.08
N ALA A 175 -6.32 8.29 2.76
CA ALA A 175 -7.07 7.17 2.19
C ALA A 175 -6.45 5.81 2.49
N ALA A 176 -5.14 5.78 2.79
CA ALA A 176 -4.38 4.59 3.10
C ALA A 176 -4.01 4.60 4.59
N LEU A 177 -4.81 3.96 5.42
CA LEU A 177 -4.62 4.00 6.87
C LEU A 177 -3.94 2.74 7.42
N ASP A 178 -3.91 1.65 6.66
CA ASP A 178 -3.33 0.38 7.09
C ASP A 178 -1.83 0.54 7.37
N LEU A 179 -1.41 -0.05 8.49
CA LEU A 179 -0.02 -0.05 8.94
C LEU A 179 0.42 -1.48 9.20
N THR A 180 1.68 -1.77 8.94
CA THR A 180 2.31 -3.06 9.26
C THR A 180 3.52 -2.83 10.12
N VAL A 181 3.56 -3.41 11.31
CA VAL A 181 4.78 -3.48 12.13
C VAL A 181 5.54 -4.72 11.72
N LEU A 182 6.78 -4.55 11.27
CA LEU A 182 7.68 -5.59 10.79
C LEU A 182 8.82 -5.76 11.81
N THR A 183 9.00 -6.98 12.30
CA THR A 183 9.96 -7.28 13.37
C THR A 183 10.45 -8.72 13.27
N ASP A 184 11.59 -9.04 13.87
CA ASP A 184 12.07 -10.41 14.08
C ASP A 184 11.47 -11.07 15.33
N ARG A 185 10.55 -10.38 16.03
CA ARG A 185 10.00 -10.81 17.31
C ARG A 185 8.56 -11.25 17.22
N TRP A 186 8.35 -12.54 17.48
CA TRP A 186 7.03 -13.09 17.80
C TRP A 186 6.67 -12.83 19.27
N VAL A 187 5.44 -12.38 19.53
CA VAL A 187 4.87 -12.30 20.89
C VAL A 187 3.52 -13.01 20.94
N GLU A 188 3.19 -13.54 22.12
CA GLU A 188 1.93 -14.26 22.32
C GLU A 188 0.70 -13.34 22.17
N PRO A 189 -0.46 -13.89 21.76
CA PRO A 189 -1.65 -13.11 21.46
C PRO A 189 -2.11 -12.20 22.61
N GLU A 190 -1.93 -12.61 23.86
CA GLU A 190 -2.31 -11.85 25.04
C GLU A 190 -1.57 -10.52 25.13
N VAL A 191 -0.28 -10.50 24.76
CA VAL A 191 0.55 -9.29 24.79
C VAL A 191 0.02 -8.26 23.79
N VAL A 192 -0.33 -8.71 22.58
CA VAL A 192 -0.88 -7.83 21.54
C VAL A 192 -2.27 -7.33 21.92
N VAL A 193 -3.10 -8.16 22.56
CA VAL A 193 -4.41 -7.75 23.08
C VAL A 193 -4.26 -6.71 24.17
N GLU A 194 -3.33 -6.88 25.11
CA GLU A 194 -3.08 -5.89 26.16
C GLU A 194 -2.59 -4.56 25.58
N ALA A 195 -1.71 -4.61 24.58
CA ALA A 195 -1.27 -3.43 23.85
C ALA A 195 -2.44 -2.72 23.14
N ALA A 196 -3.26 -3.46 22.41
CA ALA A 196 -4.45 -2.93 21.75
C ALA A 196 -5.48 -2.36 22.75
N ARG A 197 -5.58 -2.95 23.96
CA ARG A 197 -6.48 -2.48 25.03
C ARG A 197 -6.08 -1.13 25.62
N ARG A 198 -4.82 -0.73 25.53
CA ARG A 198 -4.37 0.62 25.89
C ARG A 198 -4.95 1.69 24.97
N VAL A 199 -5.29 1.32 23.73
CA VAL A 199 -5.95 2.19 22.74
C VAL A 199 -7.47 2.08 22.82
N SER A 200 -7.99 0.85 22.88
CA SER A 200 -9.42 0.58 22.94
C SER A 200 -9.74 -0.63 23.79
N SER A 201 -10.52 -0.42 24.86
CA SER A 201 -10.95 -1.50 25.76
C SER A 201 -11.80 -2.58 25.08
N ARG A 202 -12.23 -2.37 23.83
CA ARG A 202 -13.00 -3.34 23.02
C ARG A 202 -12.13 -4.36 22.28
N ALA A 203 -10.80 -4.22 22.33
CA ALA A 203 -9.89 -5.17 21.73
C ALA A 203 -10.05 -6.57 22.33
N ARG A 204 -10.23 -7.56 21.46
CA ARG A 204 -10.39 -8.98 21.80
C ARG A 204 -9.76 -9.85 20.71
N LEU A 205 -9.29 -11.04 21.09
CA LEU A 205 -8.86 -12.04 20.11
C LEU A 205 -10.01 -12.36 19.16
N ASP A 206 -9.65 -12.51 17.89
CA ASP A 206 -10.57 -12.99 16.88
C ASP A 206 -10.61 -14.52 16.95
N THR A 207 -11.36 -15.01 17.93
CA THR A 207 -11.66 -16.43 18.04
C THR A 207 -12.92 -16.71 17.24
N SER A 208 -12.84 -17.66 16.30
CA SER A 208 -14.03 -18.19 15.65
C SER A 208 -15.07 -18.54 16.72
N PRO A 209 -16.34 -18.09 16.57
CA PRO A 209 -17.37 -18.52 17.49
C PRO A 209 -17.43 -20.05 17.44
N PRO A 210 -17.70 -20.73 18.57
CA PRO A 210 -17.90 -22.17 18.55
C PRO A 210 -18.99 -22.47 17.52
N VAL A 211 -18.61 -23.20 16.47
CA VAL A 211 -19.56 -23.65 15.45
C VAL A 211 -20.59 -24.51 16.18
N ASP A 212 -21.84 -24.09 16.22
CA ASP A 212 -22.90 -24.98 16.70
C ASP A 212 -23.02 -26.12 15.67
N PRO A 213 -22.68 -27.37 16.02
CA PRO A 213 -22.76 -28.50 15.09
C PRO A 213 -24.19 -28.71 14.55
N ARG A 214 -25.19 -28.12 15.21
CA ARG A 214 -26.60 -28.18 14.81
C ARG A 214 -27.03 -27.05 13.87
N ALA A 215 -26.23 -25.99 13.70
CA ALA A 215 -26.56 -24.85 12.84
C ALA A 215 -26.36 -25.18 11.34
N SER A 216 -25.51 -26.14 11.03
CA SER A 216 -25.47 -26.77 9.71
C SER A 216 -26.73 -27.62 9.56
N SER A 217 -27.73 -27.16 8.81
CA SER A 217 -28.91 -27.99 8.58
C SER A 217 -28.47 -29.31 7.90
N PRO A 218 -28.74 -30.49 8.51
CA PRO A 218 -28.36 -31.79 7.92
C PRO A 218 -28.95 -31.97 6.52
N GLN A 219 -30.03 -31.24 6.21
CA GLN A 219 -30.72 -31.23 4.93
C GLN A 219 -29.92 -30.57 3.80
N GLN A 220 -29.17 -29.49 4.03
CA GLN A 220 -28.34 -28.87 2.99
C GLN A 220 -27.09 -29.69 2.70
N ALA A 221 -26.42 -30.21 3.74
CA ALA A 221 -25.29 -31.12 3.59
C ALA A 221 -25.71 -32.44 2.92
N GLY A 222 -26.85 -33.02 3.33
CA GLY A 222 -27.41 -34.23 2.73
C GLY A 222 -27.87 -34.04 1.28
N ALA A 223 -28.44 -32.90 0.92
CA ALA A 223 -28.82 -32.58 -0.46
C ALA A 223 -27.60 -32.41 -1.37
N ALA A 224 -26.54 -31.76 -0.89
CA ALA A 224 -25.27 -31.61 -1.61
C ALA A 224 -24.58 -32.98 -1.80
N LEU A 225 -24.55 -33.83 -0.77
CA LEU A 225 -24.03 -35.21 -0.87
C LEU A 225 -24.85 -36.05 -1.87
N ALA A 226 -26.18 -36.03 -1.76
CA ALA A 226 -27.07 -36.76 -2.66
C ALA A 226 -27.03 -36.25 -4.12
N ALA A 227 -26.67 -34.99 -4.34
CA ALA A 227 -26.42 -34.45 -5.67
C ALA A 227 -25.07 -34.92 -6.23
N ARG A 228 -24.02 -35.01 -5.40
CA ARG A 228 -22.70 -35.54 -5.77
C ARG A 228 -22.75 -37.03 -6.13
N ASP A 229 -23.46 -37.83 -5.33
CA ASP A 229 -23.67 -39.25 -5.60
C ASP A 229 -24.40 -39.47 -6.94
N ARG A 230 -25.44 -38.66 -7.23
CA ARG A 230 -26.14 -38.69 -8.54
C ARG A 230 -25.27 -38.24 -9.71
N ALA A 231 -24.31 -37.35 -9.47
CA ALA A 231 -23.35 -36.90 -10.48
C ALA A 231 -22.17 -37.86 -10.66
N GLY A 232 -22.09 -38.95 -9.88
CA GLY A 232 -20.94 -39.85 -9.90
C GLY A 232 -19.64 -39.22 -9.37
N VAL A 233 -19.75 -38.17 -8.56
CA VAL A 233 -18.62 -37.39 -8.05
C VAL A 233 -18.32 -37.81 -6.60
N GLY A 234 -17.35 -38.70 -6.42
CA GLY A 234 -16.91 -39.14 -5.09
C GLY A 234 -16.38 -40.58 -5.09
N VAL A 235 -16.18 -41.13 -3.90
CA VAL A 235 -15.75 -42.51 -3.71
C VAL A 235 -16.98 -43.42 -3.77
N ALA A 236 -17.12 -44.17 -4.88
CA ALA A 236 -18.29 -45.00 -5.17
C ALA A 236 -18.35 -46.29 -4.33
N ASP A 237 -17.20 -46.81 -3.91
CA ASP A 237 -17.12 -47.99 -3.05
C ASP A 237 -17.51 -47.62 -1.60
N PRO A 238 -18.60 -48.20 -1.05
CA PRO A 238 -19.01 -47.93 0.32
C PRO A 238 -17.96 -48.29 1.37
N ASP A 239 -17.13 -49.31 1.12
CA ASP A 239 -16.10 -49.75 2.06
C ASP A 239 -14.94 -48.77 2.09
N GLU A 240 -14.44 -48.36 0.93
CA GLU A 240 -13.40 -47.34 0.82
C GLU A 240 -13.86 -46.00 1.39
N ARG A 241 -15.11 -45.60 1.12
CA ARG A 241 -15.68 -44.37 1.69
C ARG A 241 -15.73 -44.44 3.22
N ARG A 242 -16.14 -45.57 3.80
CA ARG A 242 -16.13 -45.76 5.26
C ARG A 242 -14.72 -45.69 5.83
N ARG A 243 -13.75 -46.30 5.17
CA ARG A 243 -12.35 -46.26 5.56
C ARG A 243 -11.80 -44.82 5.57
N LEU A 244 -12.05 -44.06 4.51
CA LEU A 244 -11.62 -42.66 4.41
C LEU A 244 -12.27 -41.77 5.45
N HIS A 245 -13.55 -41.99 5.77
CA HIS A 245 -14.20 -41.28 6.88
C HIS A 245 -13.56 -41.63 8.23
N ALA A 246 -13.29 -42.91 8.50
CA ALA A 246 -12.62 -43.31 9.73
C ALA A 246 -11.19 -42.75 9.84
N GLU A 247 -10.46 -42.67 8.72
CA GLU A 247 -9.13 -42.05 8.66
C GLU A 247 -9.20 -40.53 8.90
N ALA A 248 -10.17 -39.85 8.29
CA ALA A 248 -10.41 -38.43 8.53
C ALA A 248 -10.81 -38.16 9.99
N ASP A 249 -11.72 -38.94 10.57
CA ASP A 249 -12.13 -38.83 11.98
C ASP A 249 -10.95 -39.06 12.93
N ALA A 250 -10.07 -40.03 12.61
CA ALA A 250 -8.86 -40.29 13.38
C ALA A 250 -7.84 -39.15 13.25
N PHE A 251 -7.69 -38.58 12.06
CA PHE A 251 -6.84 -37.42 11.83
C PHE A 251 -7.36 -36.19 12.57
N ASP A 252 -8.67 -35.91 12.52
CA ASP A 252 -9.29 -34.80 13.25
C ASP A 252 -9.12 -34.96 14.77
N ALA A 253 -9.33 -36.18 15.30
CA ALA A 253 -9.07 -36.48 16.70
C ALA A 253 -7.59 -36.25 17.07
N TYR A 254 -6.66 -36.71 16.22
CA TYR A 254 -5.23 -36.48 16.42
C TYR A 254 -4.87 -34.99 16.43
N MET A 255 -5.42 -34.19 15.50
CA MET A 255 -5.18 -32.76 15.40
C MET A 255 -5.76 -31.97 16.58
N LEU A 256 -6.89 -32.41 17.14
CA LEU A 256 -7.45 -31.83 18.37
C LEU A 256 -6.58 -32.11 19.60
N GLU A 257 -5.97 -33.30 19.67
CA GLU A 257 -5.05 -33.67 20.75
C GLU A 257 -3.65 -33.05 20.58
N HIS A 258 -3.22 -32.83 19.33
CA HIS A 258 -1.89 -32.34 18.96
C HIS A 258 -2.00 -31.14 18.00
N PRO A 259 -2.57 -30.02 18.45
CA PRO A 259 -2.68 -28.84 17.60
C PRO A 259 -1.27 -28.38 17.20
N PRO A 260 -1.03 -28.04 15.91
CA PRO A 260 0.24 -27.45 15.50
C PRO A 260 0.43 -26.10 16.19
N ALA A 261 1.69 -25.65 16.27
CA ALA A 261 1.98 -24.30 16.75
C ALA A 261 1.21 -23.27 15.90
N ALA A 262 0.65 -22.24 16.55
CA ALA A 262 -0.08 -21.20 15.84
C ALA A 262 0.89 -20.42 14.95
N GLU A 263 0.71 -20.52 13.63
CA GLU A 263 1.51 -19.78 12.63
C GLU A 263 0.98 -18.35 12.42
N ALA A 264 -0.24 -18.09 12.90
CA ALA A 264 -0.88 -16.79 12.85
C ALA A 264 -1.95 -16.65 13.94
N PHE A 265 -2.26 -15.41 14.32
CA PHE A 265 -3.44 -15.09 15.12
C PHE A 265 -4.01 -13.72 14.73
N GLY A 266 -5.29 -13.51 15.06
CA GLY A 266 -6.01 -12.27 14.80
C GLY A 266 -6.58 -11.67 16.07
N LEU A 267 -6.74 -10.36 16.09
CA LEU A 267 -7.59 -9.64 17.04
C LEU A 267 -8.44 -8.61 16.31
N GLN A 268 -9.55 -8.24 16.93
CA GLN A 268 -10.47 -7.26 16.38
C GLN A 268 -10.89 -6.23 17.43
N ILE A 269 -11.11 -5.00 16.95
CA ILE A 269 -11.61 -3.86 17.71
C ILE A 269 -12.86 -3.35 17.00
N ASP A 270 -14.01 -3.54 17.65
CA ASP A 270 -15.29 -3.10 17.13
C ASP A 270 -15.47 -1.58 17.34
N LEU A 271 -15.53 -0.83 16.24
CA LEU A 271 -15.78 0.62 16.22
C LEU A 271 -17.27 0.96 16.03
N GLY A 272 -18.15 -0.05 16.03
CA GLY A 272 -19.59 0.09 15.83
C GLY A 272 -19.90 0.51 14.40
N VAL A 273 -20.52 1.68 14.24
CA VAL A 273 -20.92 2.20 12.92
C VAL A 273 -19.74 2.55 12.01
N ASP A 274 -18.54 2.66 12.57
CA ASP A 274 -17.33 3.02 11.83
C ASP A 274 -16.58 1.79 11.28
N GLY A 275 -17.07 0.56 11.50
CA GLY A 275 -16.43 -0.67 11.03
C GLY A 275 -15.57 -1.32 12.12
N ILE A 276 -14.57 -2.10 11.69
CA ILE A 276 -13.73 -2.92 12.58
C ILE A 276 -12.27 -2.63 12.28
N VAL A 277 -11.43 -2.55 13.32
CA VAL A 277 -9.98 -2.62 13.15
C VAL A 277 -9.52 -4.03 13.46
N VAL A 278 -8.81 -4.65 12.51
CA VAL A 278 -8.28 -6.00 12.63
C VAL A 278 -6.76 -5.92 12.74
N VAL A 279 -6.18 -6.70 13.65
CA VAL A 279 -4.73 -6.94 13.65
C VAL A 279 -4.50 -8.39 13.32
N GLU A 280 -3.83 -8.63 12.19
CA GLU A 280 -3.38 -9.96 11.77
C GLU A 280 -1.90 -10.08 12.07
N VAL A 281 -1.51 -11.14 12.80
CA VAL A 281 -0.12 -11.44 13.11
C VAL A 281 0.24 -12.76 12.46
N ALA A 282 1.27 -12.77 11.64
CA ALA A 282 1.77 -13.97 10.98
C ALA A 282 3.26 -13.84 10.66
N ALA A 283 3.93 -14.99 10.52
CA ALA A 283 5.26 -15.03 9.92
C ALA A 283 5.20 -14.55 8.46
N GLU A 284 6.18 -13.76 8.05
CA GLU A 284 6.33 -13.23 6.71
C GLU A 284 7.33 -14.07 5.93
N ALA A 285 6.90 -14.61 4.79
CA ALA A 285 7.74 -15.47 3.97
C ALA A 285 8.76 -14.71 3.11
N GLU A 286 8.44 -13.47 2.72
CA GLU A 286 9.28 -12.65 1.85
C GLU A 286 9.67 -11.34 2.55
N VAL A 287 10.98 -11.08 2.62
CA VAL A 287 11.50 -9.84 3.20
C VAL A 287 11.19 -8.67 2.25
N PRO A 288 10.43 -7.65 2.68
CA PRO A 288 10.18 -6.47 1.86
C PRO A 288 11.48 -5.78 1.48
N LEU A 289 11.58 -5.29 0.25
CA LEU A 289 12.81 -4.66 -0.28
C LEU A 289 13.31 -3.51 0.62
N VAL A 290 12.39 -2.77 1.24
CA VAL A 290 12.72 -1.67 2.15
C VAL A 290 13.50 -2.12 3.40
N LEU A 291 13.35 -3.38 3.80
CA LEU A 291 14.09 -4.00 4.91
C LEU A 291 15.29 -4.82 4.45
N ALA A 292 15.51 -4.98 3.14
CA ALA A 292 16.53 -5.88 2.62
C ALA A 292 17.97 -5.51 3.02
N ALA A 293 18.21 -4.26 3.42
CA ALA A 293 19.50 -3.79 3.91
C ALA A 293 19.70 -4.00 5.43
N LEU A 294 18.68 -4.47 6.16
CA LEU A 294 18.73 -4.66 7.60
C LEU A 294 19.08 -6.11 7.93
N ASP A 295 20.12 -6.31 8.74
CA ASP A 295 20.62 -7.64 9.09
C ASP A 295 19.57 -8.46 9.88
N TRP A 296 18.84 -7.83 10.79
CA TRP A 296 17.80 -8.49 11.59
C TRP A 296 16.65 -9.02 10.72
N ALA A 297 16.35 -8.35 9.61
CA ALA A 297 15.25 -8.71 8.71
C ALA A 297 15.59 -9.89 7.80
N GLN A 298 16.84 -10.41 7.81
CA GLN A 298 17.23 -11.57 7.01
C GLN A 298 16.84 -12.92 7.67
N GLY A 299 16.36 -12.89 8.91
CA GLY A 299 15.89 -14.04 9.65
C GLY A 299 14.40 -14.32 9.46
N GLU A 300 13.78 -14.86 10.51
CA GLU A 300 12.32 -15.01 10.57
C GLU A 300 11.70 -13.63 10.77
N LEU A 301 10.91 -13.19 9.79
CA LEU A 301 10.21 -11.93 9.83
C LEU A 301 8.77 -12.18 10.30
N VAL A 302 8.25 -11.32 11.17
CA VAL A 302 6.87 -11.35 11.65
C VAL A 302 6.21 -10.01 11.30
N ALA A 303 4.99 -10.09 10.78
CA ALA A 303 4.22 -8.93 10.37
C ALA A 303 2.95 -8.80 11.21
N TYR A 304 2.82 -7.68 11.92
CA TYR A 304 1.62 -7.28 12.65
C TYR A 304 0.88 -6.24 11.81
N ARG A 305 -0.11 -6.71 11.05
CA ARG A 305 -0.88 -5.91 10.09
C ARG A 305 -2.11 -5.33 10.76
N VAL A 306 -2.10 -4.03 11.00
CA VAL A 306 -3.22 -3.28 11.58
C VAL A 306 -4.02 -2.66 10.43
N ARG A 307 -5.24 -3.18 10.21
CA ARG A 307 -6.10 -2.81 9.08
C ARG A 307 -7.45 -2.29 9.55
N TRP A 308 -8.06 -1.42 8.76
CA TRP A 308 -9.45 -1.04 8.94
C TRP A 308 -10.35 -1.71 7.91
N GLU A 309 -11.30 -2.49 8.40
CA GLU A 309 -12.41 -3.00 7.61
C GLU A 309 -13.56 -1.99 7.65
N ALA A 310 -13.67 -1.24 6.56
CA ALA A 310 -14.76 -0.28 6.40
C ALA A 310 -16.12 -0.99 6.35
N PRO A 311 -17.17 -0.40 6.95
CA PRO A 311 -18.52 -0.98 6.92
C PRO A 311 -19.13 -1.00 5.51
N ASP A 312 -18.61 -0.16 4.61
CA ASP A 312 -19.04 -0.05 3.22
C ASP A 312 -17.80 -0.10 2.30
N VAL A 313 -17.64 -1.24 1.64
CA VAL A 313 -16.52 -1.52 0.72
C VAL A 313 -16.63 -0.67 -0.56
N GLU A 314 -17.83 -0.33 -1.02
CA GLU A 314 -17.99 0.52 -2.21
C GLU A 314 -17.49 1.94 -1.94
N GLN A 315 -17.72 2.45 -0.72
CA GLN A 315 -17.20 3.75 -0.30
C GLN A 315 -15.68 3.70 -0.11
N LEU A 316 -15.13 2.61 0.42
CA LEU A 316 -13.68 2.42 0.56
C LEU A 316 -12.98 2.47 -0.80
N GLU A 317 -13.60 1.87 -1.81
CA GLU A 317 -13.08 1.79 -3.17
C GLU A 317 -13.53 2.95 -4.07
N SER A 318 -14.21 3.96 -3.52
CA SER A 318 -14.62 5.16 -4.24
C SER A 318 -13.49 6.19 -4.28
N GLU A 319 -13.27 6.80 -5.45
CA GLU A 319 -12.35 7.94 -5.57
C GLU A 319 -12.82 9.16 -4.74
N ARG A 320 -14.14 9.27 -4.54
CA ARG A 320 -14.77 10.37 -3.82
C ARG A 320 -15.73 9.80 -2.79
N PRO A 321 -15.21 9.31 -1.66
CA PRO A 321 -16.05 8.76 -0.59
C PRO A 321 -16.95 9.85 0.01
N SER A 322 -18.10 9.42 0.52
CA SER A 322 -19.04 10.29 1.22
C SER A 322 -18.43 10.89 2.49
N LEU A 323 -18.94 12.05 2.92
CA LEU A 323 -18.49 12.70 4.16
C LEU A 323 -18.59 11.77 5.39
N PRO A 324 -19.69 11.02 5.61
CA PRO A 324 -19.76 10.05 6.71
C PRO A 324 -18.65 9.00 6.68
N HIS A 325 -18.32 8.47 5.50
CA HIS A 325 -17.24 7.49 5.35
C HIS A 325 -15.88 8.10 5.70
N ARG A 326 -15.57 9.32 5.22
CA ARG A 326 -14.32 10.01 5.57
C ARG A 326 -14.20 10.27 7.07
N VAL A 327 -15.31 10.58 7.72
CA VAL A 327 -15.37 10.80 9.17
C VAL A 327 -15.14 9.50 9.94
N ALA A 328 -15.76 8.39 9.51
CA ALA A 328 -15.50 7.05 10.06
C ALA A 328 -14.03 6.66 9.90
N ARG A 329 -13.48 6.85 8.68
CA ARG A 329 -12.07 6.61 8.36
C ARG A 329 -11.12 7.41 9.25
N GLY A 330 -11.39 8.70 9.50
CA GLY A 330 -10.56 9.53 10.37
C GLY A 330 -10.52 9.03 11.83
N ARG A 331 -11.65 8.53 12.34
CA ARG A 331 -11.69 7.90 13.67
C ARG A 331 -10.96 6.56 13.69
N ALA A 332 -11.17 5.72 12.67
CA ALA A 332 -10.47 4.45 12.52
C ALA A 332 -8.95 4.65 12.40
N ALA A 333 -8.49 5.64 11.64
CA ALA A 333 -7.07 5.96 11.47
C ALA A 333 -6.39 6.28 12.82
N SER A 334 -7.09 6.95 13.74
CA SER A 334 -6.57 7.22 15.08
C SER A 334 -6.38 5.93 15.90
N VAL A 335 -7.30 4.96 15.74
CA VAL A 335 -7.19 3.64 16.38
C VAL A 335 -6.06 2.84 15.74
N VAL A 336 -5.96 2.81 14.40
CA VAL A 336 -4.92 2.06 13.69
C VAL A 336 -3.52 2.58 14.04
N ARG A 337 -3.30 3.90 14.00
CA ARG A 337 -2.02 4.50 14.41
C ARG A 337 -1.69 4.21 15.87
N GLY A 338 -2.68 4.34 16.76
CA GLY A 338 -2.51 4.01 18.17
C GLY A 338 -2.10 2.55 18.37
N VAL A 339 -2.79 1.61 17.73
CA VAL A 339 -2.50 0.17 17.88
C VAL A 339 -1.13 -0.18 17.29
N ALA A 340 -0.80 0.32 16.09
CA ALA A 340 0.50 0.10 15.48
C ALA A 340 1.64 0.61 16.38
N ARG A 341 1.47 1.79 16.99
CA ARG A 341 2.45 2.35 17.93
C ARG A 341 2.59 1.53 19.21
N GLU A 342 1.49 1.08 19.81
CA GLU A 342 1.54 0.25 21.02
C GLU A 342 2.16 -1.13 20.73
N VAL A 343 1.85 -1.74 19.59
CA VAL A 343 2.47 -3.00 19.15
C VAL A 343 3.96 -2.80 18.89
N HIS A 344 4.34 -1.75 18.16
CA HIS A 344 5.75 -1.42 17.92
C HIS A 344 6.52 -1.19 19.23
N ALA A 345 5.91 -0.58 20.25
CA ALA A 345 6.55 -0.43 21.55
C ALA A 345 6.83 -1.77 22.26
N GLU A 346 6.01 -2.81 22.03
CA GLU A 346 6.22 -4.15 22.59
C GLU A 346 7.29 -4.95 21.84
N VAL A 347 7.28 -4.86 20.49
CA VAL A 347 8.06 -5.76 19.63
C VAL A 347 9.28 -5.13 18.96
N GLY A 348 9.34 -3.79 18.89
CA GLY A 348 10.36 -3.05 18.15
C GLY A 348 10.18 -3.17 16.63
N GLY A 349 11.30 -3.08 15.90
CA GLY A 349 11.32 -3.18 14.44
C GLY A 349 10.94 -1.88 13.74
N GLU A 350 10.33 -2.02 12.56
CA GLU A 350 10.00 -0.92 11.65
C GLU A 350 8.50 -0.90 11.34
N ILE A 351 7.94 0.27 11.04
CA ILE A 351 6.54 0.41 10.66
C ILE A 351 6.47 0.78 9.18
N ALA A 352 5.67 0.06 8.40
CA ALA A 352 5.39 0.36 7.01
C ALA A 352 3.93 0.76 6.80
N ASP A 353 3.67 1.72 5.91
CA ASP A 353 2.32 2.06 5.47
C ASP A 353 1.77 1.04 4.45
N MET A 354 0.52 1.20 4.04
CA MET A 354 -0.14 0.35 3.03
C MET A 354 0.61 0.28 1.69
N ALA A 355 1.44 1.27 1.35
CA ALA A 355 2.27 1.26 0.15
C ALA A 355 3.63 0.58 0.35
N GLY A 356 3.96 0.18 1.59
CA GLY A 356 5.23 -0.41 1.96
C GLY A 356 6.34 0.62 2.23
N PHE A 357 5.99 1.88 2.47
CA PHE A 357 6.96 2.91 2.86
C PHE A 357 7.13 2.95 4.37
N LEU A 358 8.38 3.09 4.83
CA LEU A 358 8.65 3.21 6.25
C LEU A 358 8.10 4.51 6.82
N VAL A 359 7.55 4.40 8.03
CA VAL A 359 6.98 5.50 8.80
C VAL A 359 7.69 5.52 10.15
N ASP A 360 8.16 6.70 10.56
CA ASP A 360 8.73 6.85 11.88
C ASP A 360 7.61 6.67 12.92
N PRO A 361 7.77 5.79 13.93
CA PRO A 361 6.80 5.64 15.01
C PRO A 361 6.45 6.96 15.74
N ALA A 362 7.34 7.96 15.72
CA ALA A 362 7.10 9.28 16.28
C ALA A 362 6.10 10.14 15.47
N ASP A 363 5.86 9.78 14.20
CA ASP A 363 4.92 10.46 13.30
C ASP A 363 3.47 9.90 13.40
N LEU A 364 3.22 8.90 14.26
CA LEU A 364 1.94 8.19 14.42
C LEU A 364 0.97 8.78 15.48
#